data_AF-A0A0F9DY59-F1
#
_entry.id   AF-A0A0F9DY59-F1
#
_cell.length_a   1.000
_cell.length_b   1.000
_cell.length_c   1.000
_cell.angle_alpha   90.00
_cell.angle_beta   90.00
_cell.angle_gamma   90.00
#
_symmetry.space_group_name_H-M   'P 1'
#
loop_
_entity.id
_entity.type
_entity.pdbx_description
1 polymer ?
#
loop_
_entity_poly.entity_id
_entity_poly.type
_entity_poly.pdbx_seq_one_letter_code
_entity_poly.pdbx_strand_id
1 'polypeptide(L)'
;MSNEIKREDGPKREFSTGAERQTAEGKGTPVLVPGDAILEVAKHFENGAEIYGARNWEKGIPWWRIFAAMMRHGWAWWGGEQLDPKDGQHHLSSVVWCALTLMEYEETHPELDDRPKGEKNAEIQTP
;
A
#
# COMPACT_ATOMS: atom_id res chain seq x y z
N MET A 1 -10.85 -22.77 -22.58
CA MET A 1 -11.13 -21.87 -21.44
C MET A 1 -12.52 -21.32 -21.65
N SER A 2 -13.46 -21.62 -20.73
CA SER A 2 -14.81 -21.08 -20.79
C SER A 2 -14.75 -19.56 -20.68
N ASN A 3 -15.29 -18.85 -21.68
CA ASN A 3 -15.58 -17.42 -21.56
C ASN A 3 -16.80 -17.24 -20.66
N GLU A 4 -16.65 -17.54 -19.37
CA GLU A 4 -17.68 -17.20 -18.40
C GLU A 4 -17.69 -15.68 -18.23
N ILE A 5 -18.80 -15.08 -18.62
CA ILE A 5 -19.06 -13.67 -18.37
C ILE A 5 -19.22 -13.53 -16.85
N LYS A 6 -18.23 -12.91 -16.20
CA LYS A 6 -18.32 -12.54 -14.77
C LYS A 6 -19.56 -11.66 -14.57
N ARG A 7 -20.53 -12.18 -13.83
CA ARG A 7 -21.67 -11.41 -13.31
C ARG A 7 -21.37 -11.10 -11.86
N GLU A 8 -21.48 -9.83 -11.50
CA GLU A 8 -21.43 -9.44 -10.10
C GLU A 8 -22.87 -9.46 -9.56
N ASP A 9 -23.08 -10.07 -8.39
CA ASP A 9 -24.37 -10.09 -7.67
C ASP A 9 -24.47 -8.91 -6.68
N GLY A 10 -25.65 -8.30 -6.53
CA GLY A 10 -25.86 -7.20 -5.58
C GLY A 10 -26.78 -6.07 -6.08
N PRO A 11 -27.12 -5.11 -5.21
CA PRO A 11 -27.98 -4.00 -5.56
C PRO A 11 -27.33 -3.12 -6.63
N LYS A 12 -28.14 -2.69 -7.59
CA LYS A 12 -27.73 -1.81 -8.68
C LYS A 12 -28.06 -0.35 -8.35
N ARG A 13 -27.25 0.56 -8.87
CA ARG A 13 -27.54 1.98 -9.00
C ARG A 13 -27.76 2.33 -10.47
N GLU A 14 -28.70 3.23 -10.71
CA GLU A 14 -28.97 3.81 -12.02
C GLU A 14 -28.39 5.23 -12.07
N PHE A 15 -27.78 5.58 -13.18
CA PHE A 15 -27.26 6.92 -13.44
C PHE A 15 -28.26 7.71 -14.29
N SER A 16 -28.17 9.04 -14.27
CA SER A 16 -29.02 9.92 -15.10
C SER A 16 -28.92 9.65 -16.61
N THR A 17 -27.88 8.93 -17.06
CA THR A 17 -27.70 8.50 -18.44
C THR A 17 -28.48 7.22 -18.80
N GLY A 18 -29.23 6.63 -17.85
CA GLY A 18 -29.86 5.32 -17.99
C GLY A 18 -28.87 4.14 -17.89
N ALA A 19 -27.62 4.40 -17.50
CA ALA A 19 -26.66 3.33 -17.26
C ALA A 19 -26.95 2.68 -15.90
N GLU A 20 -26.78 1.37 -15.80
CA GLU A 20 -26.83 0.65 -14.52
C GLU A 20 -25.44 0.10 -14.18
N ARG A 21 -25.07 0.21 -12.91
CA ARG A 21 -23.91 -0.49 -12.35
C ARG A 21 -24.26 -0.98 -10.97
N GLN A 22 -23.58 -2.00 -10.48
CA GLN A 22 -23.65 -2.31 -9.07
C GLN A 22 -23.32 -1.11 -8.19
N THR A 23 -23.92 -1.09 -7.00
CA THR A 23 -23.54 -0.17 -5.93
C THR A 23 -22.05 -0.35 -5.58
N ALA A 24 -21.44 0.74 -5.10
CA ALA A 24 -20.02 0.78 -4.75
C ALA A 24 -19.76 0.37 -3.28
N GLU A 25 -20.76 -0.16 -2.58
CA GLU A 25 -20.65 -0.56 -1.17
C GLU A 25 -19.52 -1.59 -1.00
N GLY A 26 -18.66 -1.38 -0.01
CA GLY A 26 -17.48 -2.23 0.25
C GLY A 26 -16.32 -2.10 -0.74
N LYS A 27 -16.47 -1.36 -1.86
CA LYS A 27 -15.41 -1.21 -2.89
C LYS A 27 -14.49 0.00 -2.65
N GLY A 28 -14.71 0.73 -1.56
CA GLY A 28 -14.01 1.98 -1.25
C GLY A 28 -14.45 3.17 -2.11
N THR A 29 -13.98 4.37 -1.76
CA THR A 29 -14.24 5.60 -2.55
C THR A 29 -12.92 6.31 -2.87
N PRO A 30 -12.17 5.86 -3.90
CA PRO A 30 -10.83 6.39 -4.19
C PRO A 30 -10.80 7.91 -4.41
N VAL A 31 -11.86 8.48 -4.96
CA VAL A 31 -11.98 9.93 -5.22
C VAL A 31 -12.06 10.78 -3.95
N LEU A 32 -12.27 10.18 -2.77
CA LEU A 32 -12.24 10.89 -1.48
C LEU A 32 -10.85 10.88 -0.84
N VAL A 33 -9.90 10.10 -1.38
CA VAL A 33 -8.51 10.15 -0.92
C VAL A 33 -7.88 11.45 -1.44
N PRO A 34 -7.19 12.24 -0.59
CA PRO A 34 -6.55 13.48 -1.04
C PRO A 34 -5.57 13.23 -2.19
N GLY A 35 -5.89 13.73 -3.38
CA GLY A 35 -5.12 13.48 -4.60
C GLY A 35 -3.67 13.94 -4.48
N ASP A 36 -3.43 15.10 -3.87
CA ASP A 36 -2.07 15.62 -3.65
C ASP A 36 -1.25 14.69 -2.75
N ALA A 37 -1.87 14.08 -1.73
CA ALA A 37 -1.18 13.11 -0.88
C ALA A 37 -0.81 11.83 -1.66
N ILE A 38 -1.68 11.38 -2.58
CA ILE A 38 -1.36 10.27 -3.48
C ILE A 38 -0.17 10.63 -4.37
N LEU A 39 -0.12 11.85 -4.91
CA LEU A 39 0.99 12.31 -5.75
C LEU A 39 2.31 12.37 -4.97
N GLU A 40 2.29 12.81 -3.71
CA GLU A 40 3.49 12.79 -2.86
C GLU A 40 4.02 11.37 -2.63
N VAL A 41 3.14 10.38 -2.46
CA VAL A 41 3.52 8.96 -2.36
C VAL A 41 4.02 8.43 -3.70
N ALA A 42 3.40 8.82 -4.81
CA ALA A 42 3.83 8.42 -6.15
C ALA A 42 5.25 8.92 -6.48
N LYS A 43 5.61 10.14 -6.05
CA LYS A 43 6.99 10.66 -6.17
C LYS A 43 8.00 9.80 -5.41
N HIS A 44 7.61 9.21 -4.27
CA HIS A 44 8.50 8.27 -3.56
C HIS A 44 8.76 7.00 -4.38
N PHE A 45 7.74 6.46 -5.04
CA PHE A 45 7.92 5.36 -6.00
C PHE A 45 8.80 5.77 -7.18
N GLU A 46 8.63 6.98 -7.71
CA GLU A 46 9.44 7.54 -8.80
C GLU A 46 10.93 7.63 -8.41
N ASN A 47 11.23 8.23 -7.25
CA ASN A 47 12.60 8.34 -6.74
C ASN A 47 13.25 6.95 -6.57
N GLY A 48 12.50 5.98 -6.04
CA GLY A 48 12.97 4.60 -5.94
C GLY A 48 13.22 3.97 -7.31
N ALA A 49 12.36 4.25 -8.30
CA ALA A 49 12.50 3.74 -9.66
C ALA A 49 13.71 4.35 -10.40
N GLU A 50 14.03 5.61 -10.16
CA GLU A 50 15.22 6.27 -10.72
C GLU A 50 16.51 5.62 -10.20
N ILE A 51 16.56 5.29 -8.91
CA ILE A 51 17.77 4.75 -8.27
C ILE A 51 17.92 3.24 -8.51
N TYR A 52 16.83 2.47 -8.38
CA TYR A 52 16.87 1.00 -8.35
C TYR A 52 16.23 0.34 -9.57
N GLY A 53 15.65 1.13 -10.48
CA GLY A 53 14.86 0.66 -11.60
C GLY A 53 13.37 0.51 -11.26
N ALA A 54 12.52 0.67 -12.27
CA ALA A 54 11.09 0.49 -12.13
C ALA A 54 10.74 -0.91 -11.59
N ARG A 55 9.69 -0.97 -10.75
CA ARG A 55 9.19 -2.21 -10.13
C ARG A 55 10.21 -2.97 -9.26
N ASN A 56 11.35 -2.38 -8.90
CA ASN A 56 12.34 -3.06 -8.06
C ASN A 56 11.78 -3.48 -6.69
N TRP A 57 10.88 -2.67 -6.13
CA TRP A 57 10.21 -2.97 -4.86
C TRP A 57 9.39 -4.28 -4.94
N GLU A 58 8.83 -4.63 -6.09
CA GLU A 58 8.03 -5.86 -6.24
C GLU A 58 8.84 -7.16 -6.11
N LYS A 59 10.17 -7.09 -6.02
CA LYS A 59 11.02 -8.26 -5.76
C LYS A 59 11.01 -8.71 -4.30
N GLY A 60 10.36 -7.95 -3.42
CA GLY A 60 10.32 -8.21 -1.99
C GLY A 60 11.53 -7.64 -1.25
N ILE A 61 11.29 -7.18 -0.03
CA ILE A 61 12.30 -6.68 0.91
C ILE A 61 11.96 -7.26 2.30
N PRO A 62 12.95 -7.74 3.09
CA PRO A 62 12.71 -8.25 4.45
C PRO A 62 11.87 -7.28 5.29
N TRP A 63 10.82 -7.77 5.96
CA TRP A 63 9.77 -6.91 6.53
C TRP A 63 10.32 -6.00 7.64
N TRP A 64 11.27 -6.46 8.45
CA TRP A 64 11.92 -5.64 9.47
C TRP A 64 12.60 -4.41 8.86
N ARG A 65 13.14 -4.52 7.64
CA ARG A 65 13.86 -3.44 6.96
C ARG A 65 12.89 -2.32 6.59
N ILE A 66 11.73 -2.68 6.05
CA ILE A 66 10.65 -1.75 5.72
C ILE A 66 10.07 -1.14 6.99
N PHE A 67 9.74 -1.96 7.99
CA PHE A 67 9.19 -1.49 9.25
C PHE A 67 10.14 -0.53 9.98
N ALA A 68 11.44 -0.84 10.02
CA ALA A 68 12.44 0.04 10.62
C ALA A 68 12.55 1.37 9.87
N ALA A 69 12.44 1.38 8.53
CA ALA A 69 12.40 2.62 7.75
C ALA A 69 11.16 3.44 8.06
N MET A 70 9.99 2.79 8.08
CA MET A 70 8.71 3.40 8.45
C MET A 70 8.80 4.09 9.82
N MET A 71 9.35 3.41 10.82
CA MET A 71 9.52 3.98 12.17
C MET A 71 10.46 5.19 12.17
N ARG A 72 11.59 5.16 11.45
CA ARG A 72 12.51 6.32 11.40
C ARG A 72 11.85 7.55 10.79
N HIS A 73 11.14 7.42 9.67
CA HIS A 73 10.43 8.55 9.08
C HIS A 73 9.26 9.00 9.97
N GLY A 74 8.54 8.06 10.60
CA GLY A 74 7.48 8.37 11.56
C GLY A 74 7.98 9.16 12.77
N TRP A 75 9.12 8.76 13.36
CA TRP A 75 9.71 9.47 14.50
C TRP A 75 10.30 10.83 14.13
N ALA A 76 10.91 10.96 12.95
CA ALA A 76 11.38 12.26 12.45
C ALA A 76 10.21 13.23 12.28
N TRP A 77 9.11 12.76 11.66
CA TRP A 77 7.89 13.55 11.53
C TRP A 77 7.28 13.93 12.89
N TRP A 78 7.20 12.96 13.81
CA TRP A 78 6.75 13.23 15.17
C TRP A 78 7.63 14.24 15.91
N GLY A 79 8.93 14.27 15.60
CA GLY A 79 9.89 15.24 16.09
C GLY A 79 9.80 16.64 15.45
N GLY A 80 8.92 16.83 14.47
CA GLY A 80 8.68 18.12 13.80
C GLY A 80 9.36 18.28 12.44
N GLU A 81 10.05 17.25 11.93
CA GLU A 81 10.65 17.27 10.59
C GLU A 81 9.59 16.93 9.53
N GLN A 82 9.30 17.86 8.61
CA GLN A 82 8.35 17.59 7.53
C GLN A 82 9.00 16.87 6.35
N LEU A 83 10.21 17.27 5.98
CA LEU A 83 10.97 16.77 4.84
C LEU A 83 12.25 16.09 5.31
N ASP A 84 12.58 14.94 4.71
CA ASP A 84 13.84 14.25 4.98
C ASP A 84 15.01 15.11 4.47
N PRO A 85 15.99 15.46 5.31
CA PRO A 85 17.11 16.30 4.91
C PRO A 85 18.02 15.65 3.85
N LYS A 86 17.91 14.34 3.59
CA LYS A 86 18.74 13.63 2.63
C LYS A 86 18.29 13.81 1.19
N ASP A 87 16.99 13.80 0.96
CA ASP A 87 16.39 13.74 -0.39
C ASP A 87 15.21 14.69 -0.57
N GLY A 88 14.81 15.44 0.47
CA GLY A 88 13.74 16.42 0.43
C GLY A 88 12.34 15.81 0.40
N GLN A 89 12.19 14.50 0.55
CA GLN A 89 10.89 13.84 0.51
C GLN A 89 10.11 14.05 1.80
N HIS A 90 8.78 14.20 1.69
CA HIS A 90 7.95 14.32 2.89
C HIS A 90 8.00 13.03 3.71
N HIS A 91 8.28 13.12 5.02
CA HIS A 91 8.44 11.94 5.87
C HIS A 91 7.20 11.02 5.86
N LEU A 92 6.00 11.59 5.89
CA LEU A 92 4.77 10.79 5.80
C LEU A 92 4.59 10.09 4.45
N SER A 93 5.17 10.62 3.36
CA SER A 93 5.15 9.92 2.07
C SER A 93 5.94 8.61 2.17
N SER A 94 7.14 8.65 2.74
CA SER A 94 7.95 7.45 3.02
C SER A 94 7.25 6.47 3.97
N VAL A 95 6.53 6.96 4.99
CA VAL A 95 5.73 6.12 5.90
C VAL A 95 4.62 5.40 5.14
N VAL A 96 3.85 6.12 4.32
CA VAL A 96 2.76 5.53 3.53
C VAL A 96 3.31 4.54 2.50
N TRP A 97 4.42 4.86 1.84
CA TRP A 97 5.09 3.91 0.94
C TRP A 97 5.46 2.61 1.66
N CYS A 98 6.08 2.70 2.85
CA CYS A 98 6.42 1.53 3.64
C CYS A 98 5.18 0.70 4.00
N ALA A 99 4.10 1.36 4.44
CA ALA A 99 2.86 0.68 4.79
C ALA A 99 2.22 -0.03 3.57
N LEU A 100 2.14 0.64 2.42
CA LEU A 100 1.63 0.05 1.18
C LEU A 100 2.46 -1.16 0.74
N THR A 101 3.79 -1.06 0.79
CA THR A 101 4.66 -2.20 0.42
C THR A 101 4.51 -3.38 1.36
N LEU A 102 4.34 -3.16 2.68
CA LEU A 102 4.09 -4.25 3.63
C LEU A 102 2.72 -4.91 3.38
N MET A 103 1.67 -4.13 3.11
CA MET A 103 0.36 -4.67 2.73
C MET A 103 0.44 -5.53 1.46
N GLU A 104 1.22 -5.11 0.45
CA GLU A 104 1.43 -5.92 -0.75
C GLU A 104 2.25 -7.20 -0.44
N TYR A 105 3.27 -7.10 0.40
CA TYR A 105 4.12 -8.24 0.74
C TYR A 105 3.43 -9.28 1.62
N GLU A 106 2.41 -8.90 2.41
CA GLU A 106 1.54 -9.86 3.10
C GLU A 106 0.96 -10.90 2.13
N GLU A 107 0.62 -10.48 0.92
CA GLU A 107 0.04 -11.33 -0.12
C GLU A 107 1.11 -11.95 -1.05
N THR A 108 2.14 -11.18 -1.40
CA THR A 108 3.08 -11.53 -2.48
C THR A 108 4.41 -12.11 -2.01
N HIS A 109 4.85 -11.77 -0.80
CA HIS A 109 6.15 -12.16 -0.24
C HIS A 109 6.05 -12.54 1.26
N PRO A 110 5.12 -13.45 1.65
CA PRO A 110 4.97 -13.86 3.05
C PRO A 110 6.22 -14.60 3.58
N GLU A 111 7.05 -15.17 2.70
CA GLU A 111 8.33 -15.79 3.06
C GLU A 111 9.37 -14.79 3.58
N LEU A 112 9.15 -13.48 3.37
CA LEU A 112 10.00 -12.40 3.87
C LEU A 112 9.51 -11.81 5.19
N ASP A 113 8.44 -12.35 5.78
CA ASP A 113 7.99 -11.98 7.14
C ASP A 113 8.93 -12.54 8.21
N ASP A 114 9.80 -11.65 8.68
CA ASP A 114 10.82 -11.89 9.69
C ASP A 114 10.49 -11.23 11.04
N ARG A 115 9.22 -10.86 11.25
CA ARG A 115 8.76 -10.35 12.54
C ARG A 115 8.98 -11.40 13.63
N PRO A 116 9.28 -10.98 14.88
CA PRO A 116 9.34 -11.90 16.01
C PRO A 116 8.01 -12.63 16.18
N LYS A 117 7.98 -13.92 15.84
CA LYS A 117 6.84 -14.79 16.13
C LYS A 117 6.96 -15.22 17.59
N GLY A 118 6.24 -14.54 18.49
CA GLY A 118 6.10 -15.02 19.87
C GLY A 118 5.47 -16.41 19.88
N GLU A 119 5.70 -17.19 20.95
CA GLU A 119 5.17 -18.57 21.09
C GLU A 119 3.66 -18.71 20.84
N LYS A 120 2.88 -17.61 20.92
CA LYS A 120 1.43 -17.54 20.68
C LYS A 120 1.01 -17.32 19.22
N ASN A 121 1.92 -16.91 18.33
CA ASN A 121 1.60 -16.58 16.93
C ASN A 121 1.76 -17.77 15.96
N ALA A 122 2.25 -18.91 16.45
CA ALA A 122 2.39 -20.13 15.65
C ALA A 122 1.04 -20.83 15.36
N GLU A 123 -0.02 -20.51 16.11
CA GLU A 123 -1.33 -21.18 15.99
C GLU A 123 -2.30 -20.51 14.99
N ILE A 124 -2.00 -19.31 14.50
CA ILE A 124 -2.94 -18.54 13.63
C ILE A 124 -2.54 -18.63 12.14
N GLN A 125 -1.40 -19.25 11.80
CA GLN A 125 -0.99 -19.46 10.40
C GLN A 125 -1.33 -20.88 9.92
N THR A 126 -2.63 -21.17 9.74
CA THR A 126 -3.08 -22.19 8.78
C THR A 126 -4.43 -21.76 8.19
N PRO A 127 -4.65 -21.91 6.87
CA PRO A 127 -5.95 -21.66 6.24
C PRO A 127 -7.04 -22.64 6.71
#